data_AF-A0A7T0G2L4-F1
#
_entry.id   AF-A0A7T0G2L4-F1
#
_cell.length_a   1.000
_cell.length_b   1.000
_cell.length_c   1.000
_cell.angle_alpha   90.00
_cell.angle_beta   90.00
_cell.angle_gamma   90.00
#
_symmetry.space_group_name_H-M   'P 1'
#
loop_
_entity.id
_entity.type
_entity.pdbx_description
1 polymer ?
#
loop_
_entity_poly.entity_id
_entity_poly.type
_entity_poly.pdbx_seq_one_letter_code
_entity_poly.pdbx_strand_id
1 'polypeptide(L)'
;MAPGLATAEKAYESVDENSLYVRMGGYDVISNVIDDFLTKSWADPKIAHFFVGMGTDTRNQLRQKNKNLMCYTTGGPCRVINRPLEVVHVGLGVTDADFYVIVDHIMVSLKKFKVAEKERGELHAKLLSLKPKIVLTADVPLKAPKREGLDESAQLENALGISNFNIGRYSEALSHFETASKKDSSVGEYHFNEAMALDKLGKHELAAKHFGAAQANAQGNARITESKILKAQVSK
;
A
#
# COMPACT_ATOMS: atom_id res chain seq x y z
N MET A 1 -24.11 38.79 35.37
CA MET A 1 -23.78 37.38 35.61
C MET A 1 -23.54 36.72 34.26
N ALA A 2 -22.28 36.49 33.88
CA ALA A 2 -21.94 35.79 32.64
C ALA A 2 -21.85 34.28 32.95
N PRO A 3 -22.45 33.40 32.14
CA PRO A 3 -22.37 31.96 32.35
C PRO A 3 -20.95 31.46 32.06
N GLY A 4 -20.45 30.60 32.95
CA GLY A 4 -19.10 30.04 32.89
C GLY A 4 -18.88 29.17 31.66
N LEU A 5 -17.73 29.35 31.02
CA LEU A 5 -17.19 28.40 30.06
C LEU A 5 -16.89 27.08 30.79
N ALA A 6 -17.67 26.05 30.51
CA ALA A 6 -17.26 24.68 30.79
C ALA A 6 -16.08 24.33 29.88
N THR A 7 -14.89 24.18 30.46
CA THR A 7 -13.76 23.56 29.79
C THR A 7 -14.08 22.09 29.59
N ALA A 8 -14.35 21.68 28.35
CA ALA A 8 -14.38 20.26 27.99
C ALA A 8 -12.95 19.71 28.09
N GLU A 9 -12.59 19.24 29.27
CA GLU A 9 -11.40 18.43 29.51
C GLU A 9 -11.60 17.12 28.73
N LYS A 10 -11.06 17.07 27.51
CA LYS A 10 -11.17 15.91 26.64
C LYS A 10 -10.41 14.77 27.33
N ALA A 11 -11.14 13.81 27.90
CA ALA A 11 -10.58 12.63 28.53
C ALA A 11 -9.49 12.05 27.64
N TYR A 12 -8.27 11.93 28.19
CA TYR A 12 -7.20 11.17 27.56
C TYR A 12 -7.69 9.71 27.55
N GLU A 13 -8.00 9.17 26.37
CA GLU A 13 -8.35 7.75 26.27
C GLU A 13 -7.20 6.96 26.89
N SER A 14 -7.53 6.13 27.89
CA SER A 14 -6.56 5.25 28.52
C SER A 14 -5.95 4.35 27.45
N VAL A 15 -4.62 4.36 27.35
CA VAL A 15 -3.89 3.52 26.40
C VAL A 15 -4.12 2.05 26.77
N ASP A 16 -4.47 1.22 25.80
CA ASP A 16 -4.51 -0.23 26.00
C ASP A 16 -3.08 -0.75 26.23
N GLU A 17 -2.82 -1.30 27.41
CA GLU A 17 -1.53 -1.86 27.80
C GLU A 17 -1.08 -3.03 26.90
N ASN A 18 -2.02 -3.68 26.19
CA ASN A 18 -1.72 -4.73 25.23
C ASN A 18 -1.49 -4.22 23.81
N SER A 19 -1.66 -2.91 23.58
CA SER A 19 -1.50 -2.30 22.27
C SER A 19 -0.10 -2.55 21.70
N LEU A 20 -0.03 -2.55 20.37
CA LEU A 20 1.26 -2.63 19.68
C LEU A 20 2.15 -1.44 20.06
N TYR A 21 1.56 -0.26 20.32
CA TYR A 21 2.24 0.92 20.81
C TYR A 21 3.03 0.65 22.09
N VAL A 22 2.38 0.10 23.13
CA VAL A 22 3.04 -0.21 24.40
C VAL A 22 4.10 -1.28 24.21
N ARG A 23 3.78 -2.38 23.51
CA ARG A 23 4.71 -3.49 23.26
C ARG A 23 5.95 -3.09 22.46
N MET A 24 5.85 -2.08 21.59
CA MET A 24 6.98 -1.53 20.85
C MET A 24 7.87 -0.60 21.68
N GLY A 25 7.48 -0.23 22.90
CA GLY A 25 8.22 0.71 23.75
C GLY A 25 7.71 2.16 23.66
N GLY A 26 6.47 2.36 23.21
CA GLY A 26 5.78 3.64 23.26
C GLY A 26 6.38 4.73 22.37
N TYR A 27 6.08 5.98 22.72
CA TYR A 27 6.40 7.14 21.89
C TYR A 27 7.91 7.36 21.71
N ASP A 28 8.73 7.05 22.72
CA ASP A 28 10.18 7.25 22.63
C ASP A 28 10.81 6.35 21.57
N VAL A 29 10.43 5.07 21.54
CA VAL A 29 10.90 4.14 20.50
C VAL A 29 10.37 4.58 19.14
N ILE A 30 9.09 4.95 19.03
CA ILE A 30 8.51 5.46 17.78
C ILE A 30 9.26 6.71 17.28
N SER A 31 9.54 7.66 18.17
CA SER A 31 10.24 8.89 17.84
C SER A 31 11.61 8.60 17.24
N ASN A 32 12.38 7.72 17.91
CA ASN A 32 13.70 7.29 17.45
C ASN A 32 13.65 6.51 16.13
N VAL A 33 12.71 5.59 15.98
CA VAL A 33 12.48 4.81 14.75
C VAL A 33 12.18 5.73 13.58
N ILE A 34 11.21 6.64 13.73
CA ILE A 34 10.83 7.58 12.67
C ILE A 34 11.99 8.51 12.33
N ASP A 35 12.76 8.94 13.35
CA ASP A 35 13.87 9.84 13.09
C ASP A 35 14.99 9.19 12.28
N ASP A 36 15.31 7.95 12.59
CA ASP A 36 16.30 7.13 11.88
C ASP A 36 15.82 6.74 10.47
N PHE A 37 14.55 6.34 10.33
CA PHE A 37 13.91 6.00 9.05
C PHE A 37 13.92 7.17 8.06
N LEU A 38 13.52 8.37 8.49
CA LEU A 38 13.46 9.53 7.59
C LEU A 38 14.86 9.98 7.19
N THR A 39 15.83 9.89 8.10
CA THR A 39 17.22 10.20 7.78
C THR A 39 17.78 9.26 6.72
N LYS A 40 17.48 7.96 6.80
CA LYS A 40 17.84 6.99 5.75
C LYS A 40 17.14 7.27 4.43
N SER A 41 15.83 7.55 4.48
CA SER A 41 15.03 7.83 3.30
C SER A 41 15.55 9.03 2.49
N TRP A 42 16.05 10.07 3.16
CA TRP A 42 16.64 11.23 2.48
C TRP A 42 18.00 10.96 1.86
N ALA A 43 18.71 9.93 2.32
CA ALA A 43 20.02 9.54 1.82
C ALA A 43 19.95 8.42 0.77
N ASP A 44 18.80 7.76 0.61
CA ASP A 44 18.64 6.63 -0.31
C ASP A 44 18.47 7.13 -1.76
N PRO A 45 19.37 6.77 -2.70
CA PRO A 45 19.34 7.26 -4.07
C PRO A 45 18.07 6.85 -4.84
N LYS A 46 17.35 5.80 -4.42
CA LYS A 46 16.11 5.36 -5.06
C LYS A 46 14.95 6.30 -4.76
N ILE A 47 14.85 6.80 -3.53
CA ILE A 47 13.66 7.52 -3.03
C ILE A 47 13.94 8.96 -2.57
N ALA A 48 15.20 9.38 -2.46
CA ALA A 48 15.57 10.72 -1.99
C ALA A 48 14.96 11.84 -2.87
N HIS A 49 14.73 11.55 -4.15
CA HIS A 49 14.15 12.50 -5.11
C HIS A 49 12.75 13.01 -4.70
N PHE A 50 11.96 12.21 -3.95
CA PHE A 50 10.66 12.65 -3.42
C PHE A 50 10.75 13.77 -2.37
N PHE A 51 11.93 13.98 -1.78
CA PHE A 51 12.15 14.91 -0.67
C PHE A 51 12.99 16.13 -1.06
N VAL A 52 13.32 16.27 -2.35
CA VAL A 52 14.06 17.42 -2.89
C VAL A 52 13.22 18.69 -2.71
N GLY A 53 13.88 19.79 -2.31
CA GLY A 53 13.22 21.08 -2.07
C GLY A 53 12.57 21.23 -0.69
N MET A 54 12.50 20.18 0.13
CA MET A 54 12.03 20.31 1.52
C MET A 54 13.08 20.97 2.40
N GLY A 55 12.78 22.18 2.90
CA GLY A 55 13.58 22.86 3.92
C GLY A 55 13.48 22.19 5.30
N THR A 56 14.30 22.67 6.25
CA THR A 56 14.37 22.11 7.61
C THR A 56 13.03 22.09 8.34
N ASP A 57 12.25 23.18 8.27
CA ASP A 57 10.93 23.25 8.90
C ASP A 57 9.96 22.21 8.32
N THR A 58 9.85 22.13 7.00
CA THR A 58 9.01 21.13 6.32
C THR A 58 9.41 19.70 6.68
N ARG A 59 10.71 19.42 6.76
CA ARG A 59 11.24 18.13 7.21
C ARG A 59 10.87 17.82 8.66
N ASN A 60 10.91 18.80 9.56
CA ASN A 60 10.51 18.63 10.95
C ASN A 60 9.01 18.39 11.09
N GLN A 61 8.18 19.10 10.32
CA GLN A 61 6.75 18.83 10.25
C GLN A 61 6.46 17.42 9.73
N LEU A 62 7.19 16.96 8.71
CA LEU A 62 7.08 15.60 8.18
C LEU A 62 7.45 14.56 9.24
N ARG A 63 8.54 14.78 10.00
CA ARG A 63 8.94 13.92 11.14
C ARG A 63 7.80 13.82 12.15
N GLN A 64 7.27 14.95 12.62
CA GLN A 64 6.20 14.94 13.62
C GLN A 64 4.92 14.26 13.12
N LYS A 65 4.52 14.52 11.87
CA LYS A 65 3.37 13.86 11.24
C LYS A 65 3.55 12.33 11.20
N ASN A 66 4.74 11.84 10.87
CA ASN A 66 5.02 10.40 10.85
C ASN A 66 5.07 9.78 12.25
N LYS A 67 5.61 10.49 13.26
CA LYS A 67 5.58 10.05 14.67
C LYS A 67 4.14 9.89 15.17
N ASN A 68 3.29 10.89 14.92
CA ASN A 68 1.88 10.85 15.30
C ASN A 68 1.11 9.74 14.58
N LEU A 69 1.33 9.59 13.27
CA LEU A 69 0.66 8.54 12.50
C LEU A 69 1.05 7.14 13.00
N MET A 70 2.34 6.90 13.24
CA MET A 70 2.82 5.61 13.79
C MET A 70 2.23 5.35 15.17
N CYS A 71 2.32 6.32 16.08
CA CYS A 71 1.73 6.26 17.42
C CYS A 71 0.24 5.87 17.36
N TYR A 72 -0.57 6.63 16.61
CA TYR A 72 -1.99 6.33 16.45
C TYR A 72 -2.25 4.94 15.85
N THR A 73 -1.55 4.58 14.76
CA THR A 73 -1.76 3.31 14.03
C THR A 73 -1.44 2.07 14.86
N THR A 74 -0.53 2.22 15.82
CA THR A 74 -0.13 1.18 16.78
C THR A 74 -1.02 1.12 18.03
N GLY A 75 -2.02 2.01 18.15
CA GLY A 75 -2.94 2.07 19.31
C GLY A 75 -2.49 3.01 20.43
N GLY A 76 -1.54 3.90 20.15
CA GLY A 76 -1.09 4.93 21.08
C GLY A 76 -2.04 6.14 21.12
N PRO A 77 -1.88 7.03 22.12
CA PRO A 77 -2.83 8.09 22.42
C PRO A 77 -2.71 9.32 21.48
N CYS A 78 -1.83 9.27 20.48
CA CYS A 78 -1.56 10.41 19.62
C CYS A 78 -2.71 10.67 18.64
N ARG A 79 -2.97 11.95 18.38
CA ARG A 79 -3.93 12.33 17.33
C ARG A 79 -3.28 12.24 15.95
N VAL A 80 -4.05 11.77 14.96
CA VAL A 80 -3.67 11.87 13.56
C VAL A 80 -3.73 13.33 13.13
N ILE A 81 -2.59 13.86 12.68
CA ILE A 81 -2.44 15.23 12.17
C ILE A 81 -2.11 15.25 10.67
N ASN A 82 -2.21 14.09 10.02
CA ASN A 82 -1.97 13.90 8.61
C ASN A 82 -3.27 14.14 7.84
N ARG A 83 -3.13 14.71 6.63
CA ARG A 83 -4.18 14.57 5.61
C ARG A 83 -4.25 13.10 5.16
N PRO A 84 -5.35 12.65 4.53
CA PRO A 84 -5.47 11.29 4.00
C PRO A 84 -4.26 10.91 3.12
N LEU A 85 -3.84 9.65 3.20
CA LEU A 85 -2.64 9.16 2.50
C LEU A 85 -2.76 9.33 0.99
N GLU A 86 -3.96 9.09 0.46
CA GLU A 86 -4.31 9.26 -0.95
C GLU A 86 -4.05 10.70 -1.40
N VAL A 87 -4.43 11.68 -0.57
CA VAL A 87 -4.31 13.11 -0.87
C VAL A 87 -2.87 13.60 -0.81
N VAL A 88 -2.04 13.06 0.08
CA VAL A 88 -0.66 13.52 0.24
C VAL A 88 0.33 12.83 -0.70
N HIS A 89 -0.04 11.67 -1.27
CA HIS A 89 0.79 10.94 -2.23
C HIS A 89 0.29 11.06 -3.68
N VAL A 90 -0.91 11.63 -3.90
CA VAL A 90 -1.43 11.83 -5.26
C VAL A 90 -0.47 12.70 -6.08
N GLY A 91 -0.23 12.31 -7.34
CA GLY A 91 0.64 13.02 -8.27
C GLY A 91 2.14 12.83 -8.06
N LEU A 92 2.57 12.18 -6.97
CA LEU A 92 4.00 11.91 -6.73
C LEU A 92 4.56 10.78 -7.60
N GLY A 93 3.71 9.91 -8.15
CA GLY A 93 4.16 8.78 -8.96
C GLY A 93 4.87 7.69 -8.15
N VAL A 94 4.57 7.57 -6.86
CA VAL A 94 5.14 6.53 -5.98
C VAL A 94 4.83 5.15 -6.54
N THR A 95 5.86 4.37 -6.83
CA THR A 95 5.75 3.01 -7.36
C THR A 95 5.73 1.96 -6.25
N ASP A 96 5.45 0.70 -6.62
CA ASP A 96 5.62 -0.44 -5.71
C ASP A 96 7.03 -0.51 -5.14
N ALA A 97 8.04 -0.32 -5.99
CA ALA A 97 9.44 -0.41 -5.59
C ALA A 97 9.80 0.66 -4.57
N ASP A 98 9.35 1.90 -4.78
CA ASP A 98 9.56 3.01 -3.84
C ASP A 98 8.90 2.72 -2.49
N PHE A 99 7.68 2.20 -2.52
CA PHE A 99 6.94 1.85 -1.32
C PHE A 99 7.66 0.78 -0.50
N TYR A 100 8.19 -0.27 -1.13
CA TYR A 100 8.94 -1.30 -0.41
C TYR A 100 10.27 -0.79 0.14
N VAL A 101 10.97 0.12 -0.55
CA VAL A 101 12.17 0.78 0.00
C VAL A 101 11.84 1.54 1.29
N ILE A 102 10.72 2.27 1.33
CA ILE A 102 10.25 2.95 2.54
C ILE A 102 9.95 1.94 3.67
N VAL A 103 9.23 0.86 3.36
CA VAL A 103 8.90 -0.19 4.35
C VAL A 103 10.18 -0.83 4.91
N ASP A 104 11.15 -1.14 4.07
CA ASP A 104 12.43 -1.73 4.47
C ASP A 104 13.20 -0.81 5.42
N HIS A 105 13.27 0.50 5.13
CA HIS A 105 13.91 1.45 6.05
C HIS A 105 13.23 1.52 7.41
N ILE A 106 11.90 1.41 7.47
CA ILE A 106 11.16 1.33 8.74
C ILE A 106 11.53 0.03 9.47
N MET A 107 11.54 -1.12 8.79
CA MET A 107 11.87 -2.42 9.39
C MET A 107 13.32 -2.49 9.93
N VAL A 108 14.27 -1.92 9.20
CA VAL A 108 15.68 -1.79 9.64
C VAL A 108 15.77 -0.90 10.88
N SER A 109 15.05 0.22 10.89
CA SER A 109 15.04 1.15 12.03
C SER A 109 14.43 0.49 13.27
N LEU A 110 13.31 -0.23 13.13
CA LEU A 110 12.70 -0.99 14.22
C LEU A 110 13.65 -2.03 14.80
N LYS A 111 14.39 -2.75 13.95
CA LYS A 111 15.41 -3.71 14.40
C LYS A 111 16.54 -3.02 15.17
N LYS A 112 17.02 -1.86 14.69
CA LYS A 112 18.05 -1.05 15.37
C LYS A 112 17.60 -0.64 16.78
N PHE A 113 16.35 -0.26 16.95
CA PHE A 113 15.77 0.12 18.25
C PHE A 113 15.18 -1.06 19.03
N LYS A 114 15.61 -2.29 18.71
CA LYS A 114 15.33 -3.51 19.48
C LYS A 114 13.84 -3.85 19.61
N VAL A 115 13.01 -3.43 18.66
CA VAL A 115 11.62 -3.90 18.58
C VAL A 115 11.61 -5.38 18.22
N ALA A 116 10.94 -6.19 19.03
CA ALA A 116 10.88 -7.64 18.87
C ALA A 116 10.25 -8.04 17.53
N GLU A 117 10.60 -9.23 17.04
CA GLU A 117 10.23 -9.70 15.71
C GLU A 117 8.72 -9.81 15.50
N LYS A 118 8.00 -10.28 16.53
CA LYS A 118 6.54 -10.38 16.51
C LYS A 118 5.91 -9.01 16.24
N GLU A 119 6.29 -7.99 17.00
CA GLU A 119 5.80 -6.62 16.87
C GLU A 119 6.19 -5.99 15.51
N ARG A 120 7.41 -6.28 15.02
CA ARG A 120 7.82 -5.88 13.67
C ARG A 120 6.95 -6.51 12.59
N GLY A 121 6.61 -7.79 12.71
CA GLY A 121 5.72 -8.49 11.78
C GLY A 121 4.31 -7.93 11.76
N GLU A 122 3.74 -7.64 12.94
CA GLU A 122 2.42 -7.01 13.07
C GLU A 122 2.40 -5.61 12.45
N LEU A 123 3.44 -4.79 12.69
CA LEU A 123 3.55 -3.45 12.10
C LEU A 123 3.77 -3.53 10.58
N HIS A 124 4.58 -4.48 10.11
CA HIS A 124 4.80 -4.69 8.68
C HIS A 124 3.47 -4.97 7.96
N ALA A 125 2.64 -5.88 8.50
CA ALA A 125 1.32 -6.16 7.93
C ALA A 125 0.41 -4.91 7.88
N LYS A 126 0.42 -4.09 8.94
CA LYS A 126 -0.29 -2.80 8.96
C LYS A 126 0.21 -1.85 7.87
N LEU A 127 1.54 -1.72 7.70
CA LEU A 127 2.12 -0.86 6.66
C LEU A 127 1.73 -1.34 5.26
N LEU A 128 1.83 -2.64 4.97
CA LEU A 128 1.43 -3.21 3.68
C LEU A 128 -0.05 -2.92 3.34
N SER A 129 -0.93 -2.90 4.35
CA SER A 129 -2.34 -2.55 4.13
C SER A 129 -2.56 -1.11 3.65
N LEU A 130 -1.59 -0.21 3.85
CA LEU A 130 -1.66 1.19 3.41
C LEU A 130 -1.22 1.40 1.97
N LYS A 131 -0.55 0.41 1.35
CA LYS A 131 0.00 0.50 0.00
C LYS A 131 -1.01 0.99 -1.05
N PRO A 132 -2.27 0.50 -1.11
CA PRO A 132 -3.24 0.96 -2.11
C PRO A 132 -3.62 2.44 -1.98
N LYS A 133 -3.30 3.08 -0.84
CA LYS A 133 -3.54 4.49 -0.58
C LYS A 133 -2.36 5.39 -0.94
N ILE A 134 -1.20 4.81 -1.21
CA ILE A 134 0.08 5.52 -1.42
C ILE A 134 0.58 5.31 -2.84
N VAL A 135 0.59 4.06 -3.29
CA VAL A 135 1.01 3.70 -4.64
C VAL A 135 -0.12 4.02 -5.60
N LEU A 136 0.06 5.09 -6.36
CA LEU A 136 -0.82 5.41 -7.47
C LEU A 136 -0.44 4.57 -8.68
N THR A 137 -0.96 3.34 -8.75
CA THR A 137 -1.07 2.69 -10.05
C THR A 137 -2.48 2.96 -10.57
N ALA A 138 -2.59 3.67 -11.71
CA ALA A 138 -3.87 3.79 -12.41
C ALA A 138 -4.44 2.40 -12.74
N ASP A 139 -3.53 1.44 -12.91
CA ASP A 139 -3.78 0.02 -13.15
C ASP A 139 -3.55 -0.76 -11.86
N VAL A 140 -4.62 -1.24 -11.23
CA VAL A 140 -4.60 -2.22 -10.11
C VAL A 140 -5.36 -3.45 -10.54
N PRO A 141 -5.10 -4.63 -9.94
CA PRO A 141 -5.91 -5.81 -10.19
C PRO A 141 -7.41 -5.53 -9.98
N LEU A 142 -8.23 -6.04 -10.90
CA LEU A 142 -9.66 -5.79 -11.02
C LEU A 142 -10.47 -6.95 -10.45
N LYS A 143 -11.52 -6.62 -9.69
CA LYS A 143 -12.52 -7.63 -9.30
C LYS A 143 -13.34 -8.04 -10.51
N ALA A 144 -13.86 -9.26 -10.51
CA ALA A 144 -14.77 -9.73 -11.54
C ALA A 144 -16.01 -8.82 -11.65
N PRO A 145 -16.58 -8.65 -12.86
CA PRO A 145 -17.82 -7.92 -13.02
C PRO A 145 -18.96 -8.65 -12.32
N LYS A 146 -19.98 -7.90 -11.86
CA LYS A 146 -21.19 -8.50 -11.31
C LYS A 146 -22.15 -8.86 -12.44
N ARG A 147 -22.01 -10.06 -13.00
CA ARG A 147 -22.93 -10.63 -14.01
C ARG A 147 -23.32 -12.05 -13.63
N GLU A 148 -24.55 -12.44 -13.95
CA GLU A 148 -25.04 -13.81 -13.73
C GLU A 148 -24.26 -14.82 -14.59
N GLY A 149 -24.14 -16.06 -14.10
CA GLY A 149 -23.49 -17.15 -14.82
C GLY A 149 -21.96 -17.20 -14.73
N LEU A 150 -21.33 -16.32 -13.94
CA LEU A 150 -19.91 -16.41 -13.64
C LEU A 150 -19.60 -17.56 -12.68
N ASP A 151 -18.48 -18.24 -12.93
CA ASP A 151 -17.97 -19.27 -12.02
C ASP A 151 -17.52 -18.65 -10.68
N GLU A 152 -18.20 -19.01 -9.59
CA GLU A 152 -17.91 -18.51 -8.24
C GLU A 152 -16.50 -18.90 -7.77
N SER A 153 -16.02 -20.07 -8.17
CA SER A 153 -14.67 -20.52 -7.83
C SER A 153 -13.62 -19.68 -8.54
N ALA A 154 -13.83 -19.29 -9.80
CA ALA A 154 -12.96 -18.37 -10.52
C ALA A 154 -12.94 -16.98 -9.86
N GLN A 155 -14.08 -16.50 -9.37
CA GLN A 155 -14.15 -15.23 -8.63
C GLN A 155 -13.34 -15.27 -7.33
N LEU A 156 -13.42 -16.39 -6.59
CA LEU A 156 -12.67 -16.59 -5.36
C LEU A 156 -11.16 -16.61 -5.64
N GLU A 157 -10.72 -17.36 -6.64
CA GLU A 157 -9.32 -17.40 -7.06
C GLU A 157 -8.84 -15.99 -7.44
N ASN A 158 -9.63 -15.24 -8.21
CA ASN A 158 -9.29 -13.87 -8.53
C ASN A 158 -9.15 -12.99 -7.27
N ALA A 159 -10.04 -13.11 -6.29
CA ALA A 159 -9.95 -12.36 -5.03
C ALA A 159 -8.70 -12.72 -4.21
N LEU A 160 -8.31 -14.00 -4.18
CA LEU A 160 -7.07 -14.46 -3.55
C LEU A 160 -5.84 -13.92 -4.28
N GLY A 161 -5.87 -13.91 -5.61
CA GLY A 161 -4.82 -13.32 -6.44
C GLY A 161 -4.65 -11.82 -6.18
N ILE A 162 -5.75 -11.05 -6.13
CA ILE A 162 -5.73 -9.62 -5.80
C ILE A 162 -5.10 -9.38 -4.42
N SER A 163 -5.45 -10.20 -3.44
CA SER A 163 -4.92 -10.10 -2.07
C SER A 163 -3.40 -10.32 -2.04
N ASN A 164 -2.92 -11.35 -2.72
CA ASN A 164 -1.48 -11.65 -2.84
C ASN A 164 -0.73 -10.57 -3.63
N PHE A 165 -1.31 -10.06 -4.71
CA PHE A 165 -0.71 -9.00 -5.52
C PHE A 165 -0.51 -7.72 -4.70
N ASN A 166 -1.52 -7.33 -3.92
CA ASN A 166 -1.47 -6.13 -3.09
C ASN A 166 -0.38 -6.19 -2.03
N ILE A 167 -0.05 -7.38 -1.50
CA ILE A 167 1.04 -7.57 -0.55
C ILE A 167 2.40 -7.84 -1.23
N GLY A 168 2.47 -7.81 -2.57
CA GLY A 168 3.71 -7.96 -3.35
C GLY A 168 4.12 -9.40 -3.63
N ARG A 169 3.27 -10.38 -3.29
CA ARG A 169 3.50 -11.80 -3.56
C ARG A 169 3.06 -12.14 -4.98
N TYR A 170 3.78 -11.60 -5.95
CA TYR A 170 3.38 -11.64 -7.37
C TYR A 170 3.35 -13.07 -7.95
N SER A 171 4.25 -13.95 -7.51
CA SER A 171 4.26 -15.36 -7.95
C SER A 171 3.02 -16.12 -7.49
N GLU A 172 2.62 -15.97 -6.23
CA GLU A 172 1.38 -16.58 -5.72
C GLU A 172 0.14 -15.92 -6.33
N ALA A 173 0.16 -14.60 -6.51
CA ALA A 173 -0.90 -13.88 -7.21
C ALA A 173 -1.10 -14.43 -8.63
N LEU A 174 -0.02 -14.66 -9.37
CA LEU A 174 -0.07 -15.23 -10.72
C LEU A 174 -0.73 -16.61 -10.72
N SER A 175 -0.37 -17.50 -9.79
CA SER A 175 -0.97 -18.85 -9.69
C SER A 175 -2.50 -18.80 -9.54
N HIS A 176 -2.98 -17.89 -8.68
CA HIS A 176 -4.41 -17.67 -8.50
C HIS A 176 -5.08 -17.06 -9.74
N PHE A 177 -4.46 -16.07 -10.37
CA PHE A 177 -5.00 -15.46 -11.60
C PHE A 177 -5.05 -16.43 -12.77
N GLU A 178 -4.02 -17.26 -12.96
CA GLU A 178 -4.02 -18.35 -13.95
C GLU A 178 -5.17 -19.33 -13.70
N THR A 179 -5.45 -19.65 -12.44
CA THR A 179 -6.54 -20.56 -12.09
C THR A 179 -7.90 -19.91 -12.42
N ALA A 180 -8.06 -18.62 -12.16
CA ALA A 180 -9.28 -17.88 -12.51
C ALA A 180 -9.50 -17.81 -14.02
N SER A 181 -8.47 -17.43 -14.80
CA SER A 181 -8.57 -17.31 -16.27
C SER A 181 -8.74 -18.66 -16.98
N LYS A 182 -8.19 -19.75 -16.42
CA LYS A 182 -8.44 -21.12 -16.92
C LYS A 182 -9.89 -21.57 -16.69
N LYS A 183 -10.51 -21.18 -15.59
CA LYS A 183 -11.91 -21.54 -15.27
C LYS A 183 -12.91 -20.76 -16.11
N ASP A 184 -12.67 -19.47 -16.32
CA ASP A 184 -13.51 -18.63 -17.17
C ASP A 184 -12.65 -17.64 -17.97
N SER A 185 -12.33 -18.03 -19.20
CA SER A 185 -11.51 -17.22 -20.12
C SER A 185 -12.29 -16.09 -20.81
N SER A 186 -13.60 -15.98 -20.58
CA SER A 186 -14.44 -14.92 -21.18
C SER A 186 -14.39 -13.60 -20.41
N VAL A 187 -13.72 -13.57 -19.27
CA VAL A 187 -13.67 -12.41 -18.36
C VAL A 187 -12.35 -11.66 -18.56
N GLY A 188 -12.45 -10.44 -19.11
CA GLY A 188 -11.29 -9.59 -19.38
C GLY A 188 -10.48 -9.27 -18.12
N GLU A 189 -11.12 -9.09 -16.97
CA GLU A 189 -10.48 -8.78 -15.69
C GLU A 189 -9.53 -9.88 -15.21
N TYR A 190 -9.82 -11.16 -15.46
CA TYR A 190 -8.94 -12.25 -15.05
C TYR A 190 -7.66 -12.24 -15.86
N HIS A 191 -7.77 -12.07 -17.18
CA HIS A 191 -6.61 -11.91 -18.05
C HIS A 191 -5.83 -10.63 -17.75
N PHE A 192 -6.52 -9.54 -17.42
CA PHE A 192 -5.86 -8.28 -17.04
C PHE A 192 -4.99 -8.46 -15.79
N ASN A 193 -5.52 -9.14 -14.78
CA ASN A 193 -4.82 -9.38 -13.52
C ASN A 193 -3.64 -10.33 -13.68
N GLU A 194 -3.81 -11.38 -14.47
CA GLU A 194 -2.74 -12.31 -14.83
C GLU A 194 -1.61 -11.58 -15.58
N ALA A 195 -1.95 -10.74 -16.55
CA ALA A 195 -1.00 -9.92 -17.29
C ALA A 195 -0.22 -8.96 -16.37
N MET A 196 -0.90 -8.32 -15.42
CA MET A 196 -0.26 -7.47 -14.42
C MET A 196 0.74 -8.25 -13.55
N ALA A 197 0.39 -9.46 -13.09
CA ALA A 197 1.30 -10.29 -12.30
C ALA A 197 2.52 -10.74 -13.13
N LEU A 198 2.31 -11.13 -14.39
CA LEU A 198 3.39 -11.47 -15.32
C LEU A 198 4.33 -10.30 -15.56
N ASP A 199 3.80 -9.09 -15.75
CA ASP A 199 4.62 -7.88 -15.94
C ASP A 199 5.47 -7.57 -14.71
N LYS A 200 4.90 -7.67 -13.51
CA LYS A 200 5.65 -7.52 -12.25
C LYS A 200 6.75 -8.56 -12.06
N LEU A 201 6.61 -9.73 -12.67
CA LEU A 201 7.62 -10.80 -12.67
C LEU A 201 8.61 -10.68 -13.84
N GLY A 202 8.55 -9.61 -14.64
CA GLY A 202 9.43 -9.39 -15.80
C GLY A 202 9.10 -10.26 -17.02
N LYS A 203 7.98 -10.99 -17.00
CA LYS A 203 7.54 -11.88 -18.08
C LYS A 203 6.74 -11.10 -19.13
N HIS A 204 7.33 -10.07 -19.72
CA HIS A 204 6.62 -9.09 -20.54
C HIS A 204 5.95 -9.68 -21.79
N GLU A 205 6.56 -10.68 -22.45
CA GLU A 205 5.95 -11.33 -23.61
C GLU A 205 4.65 -12.08 -23.27
N LEU A 206 4.63 -12.77 -22.12
CA LEU A 206 3.44 -13.43 -21.63
C LEU A 206 2.41 -12.40 -21.16
N ALA A 207 2.86 -11.34 -20.48
CA ALA A 207 1.99 -10.24 -20.07
C ALA A 207 1.26 -9.62 -21.28
N ALA A 208 1.96 -9.36 -22.38
CA ALA A 208 1.38 -8.80 -23.60
C ALA A 208 0.27 -9.69 -24.20
N LYS A 209 0.44 -11.01 -24.19
CA LYS A 209 -0.60 -11.96 -24.64
C LYS A 209 -1.86 -11.85 -23.78
N HIS A 210 -1.71 -11.85 -22.46
CA HIS A 210 -2.85 -11.75 -21.56
C HIS A 210 -3.48 -10.36 -21.57
N PHE A 211 -2.71 -9.30 -21.80
CA PHE A 211 -3.23 -7.96 -22.05
C PHE A 211 -4.08 -7.90 -23.33
N GLY A 212 -3.67 -8.57 -24.40
CA GLY A 212 -4.48 -8.72 -25.61
C GLY A 212 -5.80 -9.45 -25.34
N ALA A 213 -5.75 -10.57 -24.60
CA ALA A 213 -6.95 -11.31 -24.20
C ALA A 213 -7.88 -10.47 -23.30
N ALA A 214 -7.31 -9.69 -22.38
CA ALA A 214 -8.04 -8.76 -21.53
C ALA A 214 -8.76 -7.70 -22.36
N GLN A 215 -8.07 -7.11 -23.35
CA GLN A 215 -8.66 -6.11 -24.24
C GLN A 215 -9.80 -6.68 -25.08
N ALA A 216 -9.62 -7.87 -25.66
CA ALA A 216 -10.65 -8.55 -26.45
C ALA A 216 -11.91 -8.87 -25.62
N ASN A 217 -11.74 -9.20 -24.34
CA ASN A 217 -12.81 -9.54 -23.42
C ASN A 217 -13.21 -8.39 -22.49
N ALA A 218 -12.79 -7.15 -22.78
CA ALA A 218 -12.99 -6.03 -21.87
C ALA A 218 -14.46 -5.63 -21.68
N GLN A 219 -15.33 -5.96 -22.65
CA GLN A 219 -16.77 -5.66 -22.62
C GLN A 219 -17.07 -4.19 -22.26
N GLY A 220 -16.24 -3.25 -22.74
CA GLY A 220 -16.38 -1.81 -22.46
C GLY A 220 -15.85 -1.36 -21.10
N ASN A 221 -15.19 -2.23 -20.33
CA ASN A 221 -14.55 -1.83 -19.08
C ASN A 221 -13.38 -0.87 -19.34
N ALA A 222 -13.62 0.43 -19.09
CA ALA A 222 -12.65 1.50 -19.27
C ALA A 222 -11.34 1.27 -18.50
N ARG A 223 -11.38 0.57 -17.35
CA ARG A 223 -10.18 0.26 -16.58
C ARG A 223 -9.23 -0.67 -17.31
N ILE A 224 -9.74 -1.47 -18.25
CA ILE A 224 -8.93 -2.31 -19.14
C ILE A 224 -8.59 -1.53 -20.41
N THR A 225 -9.59 -0.98 -21.10
CA THR A 225 -9.38 -0.36 -22.43
C THR A 225 -8.55 0.93 -22.37
N GLU A 226 -8.58 1.65 -21.25
CA GLU A 226 -7.79 2.87 -21.06
C GLU A 226 -6.49 2.63 -20.29
N SER A 227 -6.24 1.39 -19.88
CA SER A 227 -5.09 1.00 -19.07
C SER A 227 -3.77 1.42 -19.71
N LYS A 228 -2.93 2.12 -18.94
CA LYS A 228 -1.64 2.61 -19.43
C LYS A 228 -0.66 1.47 -19.61
N ILE A 229 -0.63 0.52 -18.66
CA ILE A 229 0.25 -0.64 -18.73
C ILE A 229 -0.10 -1.54 -19.93
N LEU A 230 -1.40 -1.75 -20.17
CA LEU A 230 -1.87 -2.48 -21.34
C LEU A 230 -1.44 -1.79 -22.63
N LYS A 231 -1.72 -0.49 -22.78
CA LYS A 231 -1.37 0.28 -23.98
C LYS A 231 0.13 0.28 -24.26
N ALA A 232 0.96 0.34 -23.22
CA ALA A 232 2.42 0.30 -23.37
C ALA A 232 2.94 -1.04 -23.88
N GLN A 233 2.26 -2.15 -23.58
CA GLN A 233 2.66 -3.50 -23.99
C GLN A 233 2.06 -3.92 -25.34
N VAL A 234 0.85 -3.46 -25.68
CA VAL A 234 0.14 -3.84 -26.92
C VAL A 234 0.52 -2.94 -28.11
N SER A 235 1.13 -1.77 -27.88
CA SER A 235 1.57 -0.86 -28.95
C SER A 235 3.00 -1.13 -29.46
N LYS A 236 3.62 -2.24 -29.05
CA LYS A 236 4.94 -2.71 -29.50
C LYS A 236 4.78 -3.90 -30.41
#